data_AF-A0A7T2YZD0-F1
#
_entry.id   AF-A0A7T2YZD0-F1
#
_cell.length_a   1.000
_cell.length_b   1.000
_cell.length_c   1.000
_cell.angle_alpha   90.00
_cell.angle_beta   90.00
_cell.angle_gamma   90.00
#
_symmetry.space_group_name_H-M   'P 1'
#
loop_
_entity.id
_entity.type
_entity.pdbx_description
1 polymer ?
#
loop_
_entity_poly.entity_id
_entity_poly.type
_entity_poly.pdbx_seq_one_letter_code
_entity_poly.pdbx_strand_id
1 'polypeptide(L)'
;MTIDQIIEAAAKAAGVPIRRIDDGWEVSFVDSYGEAYEPNIDNAQSFWLAAALRINVEHNHPADNRPWVSASVDGYVGPGQQFVEDVPDESQRADRMRLAILRCAAAQAPKEGV
;
A
#
# COMPACT_ATOMS: atom_id res chain seq x y z
N MET A 1 -3.32 9.72 -8.04
CA MET A 1 -2.07 9.88 -7.30
C MET A 1 -0.99 9.12 -8.04
N THR A 2 0.23 9.67 -8.12
CA THR A 2 1.42 8.93 -8.56
C THR A 2 1.81 7.88 -7.51
N ILE A 3 2.67 6.91 -7.86
CA ILE A 3 3.11 5.91 -6.89
C ILE A 3 3.82 6.57 -5.69
N ASP A 4 4.65 7.58 -5.95
CA ASP A 4 5.34 8.39 -4.94
C ASP A 4 4.37 9.01 -3.94
N GLN A 5 3.29 9.63 -4.44
CA GLN A 5 2.25 10.22 -3.59
C GLN A 5 1.53 9.16 -2.74
N ILE A 6 1.34 7.95 -3.27
CA ILE A 6 0.72 6.84 -2.54
C ILE A 6 1.69 6.35 -1.44
N ILE A 7 2.99 6.23 -1.75
CA ILE A 7 4.02 5.83 -0.78
C ILE A 7 4.09 6.84 0.38
N GLU A 8 4.13 8.15 0.07
CA GLU A 8 4.14 9.21 1.08
C GLU A 8 2.89 9.18 1.98
N ALA A 9 1.71 9.04 1.37
CA ALA A 9 0.46 8.96 2.10
C ALA A 9 0.40 7.71 2.99
N ALA A 10 0.86 6.56 2.49
CA ALA A 10 0.92 5.32 3.27
C ALA A 10 1.87 5.42 4.46
N ALA A 11 3.06 6.01 4.26
CA ALA A 11 3.99 6.28 5.35
C ALA A 11 3.39 7.22 6.40
N LYS A 12 2.72 8.30 5.96
CA LYS A 12 2.01 9.24 6.84
C LYS A 12 0.91 8.54 7.64
N ALA A 13 0.12 7.65 7.02
CA ALA A 13 -0.91 6.87 7.69
C ALA A 13 -0.32 5.95 8.77
N ALA A 14 0.78 5.27 8.46
CA ALA A 14 1.46 4.35 9.37
C ALA A 14 2.36 5.04 10.41
N GLY A 15 2.49 6.36 10.35
CA GLY A 15 3.39 7.13 11.22
C GLY A 15 4.88 6.83 11.00
N VAL A 16 5.25 6.37 9.80
CA VAL A 16 6.65 6.11 9.43
C VAL A 16 7.29 7.42 8.99
N PRO A 17 8.34 7.91 9.68
CA PRO A 17 9.10 9.06 9.23
C PRO A 17 9.91 8.66 8.00
N ILE A 18 9.59 9.27 6.86
CA ILE A 18 10.34 9.08 5.62
C ILE A 18 10.90 10.40 5.12
N ARG A 19 12.02 10.33 4.39
CA ARG A 19 12.60 11.43 3.64
C ARG A 19 12.52 11.11 2.16
N ARG A 20 11.87 11.99 1.40
CA ARG A 20 11.88 11.98 -0.07
C ARG A 20 13.22 12.48 -0.58
N ILE A 21 13.83 11.74 -1.49
CA ILE A 21 15.05 12.10 -2.21
C ILE A 21 14.69 12.17 -3.69
N ASP A 22 14.95 13.32 -4.31
CA ASP A 22 14.67 13.56 -5.72
C ASP A 22 15.94 14.16 -6.32
N ASP A 23 16.62 13.37 -7.17
CA ASP A 23 17.88 13.76 -7.80
C ASP A 23 17.70 14.29 -9.23
N GLY A 24 16.44 14.46 -9.68
CA GLY A 24 16.06 14.88 -11.02
C GLY A 24 15.94 13.74 -12.04
N TRP A 25 16.36 12.52 -11.70
CA TRP A 25 16.20 11.31 -12.52
C TRP A 25 15.22 10.31 -11.89
N GLU A 26 15.27 10.18 -10.56
CA GLU A 26 14.46 9.24 -9.80
C GLU A 26 14.00 9.86 -8.48
N VAL A 27 12.84 9.39 -8.00
CA VAL A 27 12.32 9.69 -6.66
C VAL A 27 12.45 8.44 -5.82
N SER A 28 13.12 8.55 -4.68
CA SER A 28 13.27 7.48 -3.70
C SER A 28 12.90 7.95 -2.30
N PHE A 29 12.64 7.00 -1.42
CA PHE A 29 12.29 7.26 -0.02
C PHE A 29 13.23 6.49 0.89
N VAL A 30 13.67 7.14 1.96
CA VAL A 30 14.43 6.48 3.03
C VAL A 30 13.75 6.69 4.37
N ASP A 31 13.81 5.70 5.24
CA ASP A 31 13.28 5.79 6.60
C ASP A 31 14.24 6.54 7.55
N SER A 32 13.90 6.57 8.85
CA SER A 32 14.71 7.22 9.88
C SER A 32 16.09 6.58 10.11
N TYR A 33 16.29 5.35 9.65
CA TYR A 33 17.56 4.63 9.75
C TYR A 33 18.42 4.80 8.49
N GLY A 34 17.87 5.43 7.44
CA GLY A 34 18.53 5.60 6.16
C GLY A 34 18.36 4.41 5.22
N GLU A 35 17.49 3.46 5.58
CA GLU A 35 17.17 2.30 4.74
C GLU A 35 16.12 2.67 3.69
N ALA A 36 16.15 2.00 2.54
CA ALA A 36 15.19 2.22 1.47
C ALA A 36 13.77 1.88 1.93
N TYR A 37 12.83 2.77 1.65
CA TYR A 37 11.41 2.59 1.95
C TYR A 37 10.61 2.46 0.64
N GLU A 38 10.34 1.22 0.24
CA GLU A 38 9.77 0.86 -1.06
C GLU A 38 8.67 -0.21 -0.92
N PRO A 39 7.58 0.06 -0.19
CA PRO A 39 6.52 -0.92 0.06
C PRO A 39 5.75 -1.37 -1.20
N ASN A 40 5.94 -0.70 -2.33
CA ASN A 40 5.42 -1.12 -3.63
C ASN A 40 6.14 -2.35 -4.20
N ILE A 41 7.40 -2.58 -3.83
CA ILE A 41 8.20 -3.72 -4.32
C ILE A 41 8.72 -4.62 -3.19
N ASP A 42 8.93 -4.08 -1.99
CA ASP A 42 9.37 -4.85 -0.82
C ASP A 42 8.17 -5.52 -0.11
N ASN A 43 8.23 -6.85 -0.02
CA ASN A 43 7.18 -7.66 0.60
C ASN A 43 7.06 -7.43 2.11
N ALA A 44 8.19 -7.28 2.81
CA ALA A 44 8.19 -7.13 4.26
C ALA A 44 7.57 -5.80 4.65
N GLN A 45 7.92 -4.72 3.94
CA GLN A 45 7.37 -3.39 4.18
C GLN A 45 5.88 -3.32 3.83
N SER A 46 5.45 -3.93 2.72
CA SER A 46 4.03 -4.03 2.39
C SER A 46 3.24 -4.80 3.45
N PHE A 47 3.77 -5.93 3.92
CA PHE A 47 3.08 -6.73 4.94
C PHE A 47 3.04 -6.02 6.29
N TRP A 48 4.11 -5.31 6.65
CA TRP A 48 4.15 -4.46 7.83
C TRP A 48 3.10 -3.36 7.78
N LEU A 49 2.92 -2.69 6.62
CA LEU A 49 1.85 -1.70 6.44
C LEU A 49 0.47 -2.31 6.67
N ALA A 50 0.21 -3.49 6.12
CA ALA A 50 -1.07 -4.17 6.31
C ALA A 50 -1.35 -4.45 7.80
N ALA A 51 -0.35 -4.95 8.53
CA ALA A 51 -0.47 -5.20 9.95
C ALA A 51 -0.64 -3.91 10.78
N ALA A 52 0.20 -2.90 10.54
CA ALA A 52 0.19 -1.64 11.28
C ALA A 52 -1.14 -0.88 11.13
N LEU A 53 -1.74 -0.96 9.95
CA LEU A 53 -2.96 -0.25 9.59
C LEU A 53 -4.23 -1.12 9.59
N ARG A 54 -4.13 -2.34 10.15
CA ARG A 54 -5.26 -3.29 10.27
C ARG A 54 -5.97 -3.54 8.93
N ILE A 55 -5.20 -3.64 7.86
CA ILE A 55 -5.70 -3.91 6.52
C ILE A 55 -5.90 -5.42 6.37
N ASN A 56 -7.12 -5.81 6.04
CA ASN A 56 -7.45 -7.18 5.65
C ASN A 56 -7.07 -7.38 4.18
N VAL A 57 -6.39 -8.48 3.91
CA VAL A 57 -6.03 -8.90 2.54
C VAL A 57 -6.81 -10.17 2.21
N GLU A 58 -7.54 -10.12 1.11
CA GLU A 58 -8.33 -11.24 0.59
C GLU A 58 -7.89 -11.57 -0.82
N HIS A 59 -7.84 -12.86 -1.10
CA HIS A 59 -7.59 -13.39 -2.42
C HIS A 59 -8.81 -14.18 -2.85
N ASN A 60 -9.16 -14.02 -4.12
CA ASN A 60 -10.22 -14.81 -4.71
C ASN A 60 -9.78 -16.28 -4.90
N HIS A 61 -10.73 -17.16 -5.23
CA HIS A 61 -10.39 -18.57 -5.42
C HIS A 61 -9.53 -18.75 -6.69
N PRO A 62 -8.48 -19.59 -6.68
CA PRO A 62 -7.61 -19.79 -7.84
C PRO A 62 -8.31 -20.31 -9.11
N ALA A 63 -9.55 -20.80 -8.98
CA ALA A 63 -10.35 -21.34 -10.08
C ALA A 63 -11.32 -20.32 -10.70
N ASP A 64 -11.39 -19.09 -10.16
CA ASP A 64 -12.29 -18.08 -10.73
C ASP A 64 -11.73 -17.57 -12.06
N ASN A 65 -12.63 -17.32 -13.02
CA ASN A 65 -12.27 -16.86 -14.36
C ASN A 65 -11.66 -15.44 -14.40
N ARG A 66 -11.68 -14.71 -13.29
CA ARG A 66 -11.09 -13.37 -13.14
C ARG A 66 -10.39 -13.26 -11.79
N PRO A 67 -9.11 -13.69 -11.72
CA PRO A 67 -8.35 -13.61 -10.48
C PRO A 67 -8.19 -12.15 -10.01
N TRP A 68 -8.32 -11.94 -8.71
CA TRP A 68 -8.18 -10.64 -8.05
C TRP A 68 -7.58 -10.76 -6.65
N VAL A 69 -7.09 -9.63 -6.16
CA VAL A 69 -6.69 -9.44 -4.76
C VAL A 69 -7.35 -8.16 -4.24
N SER A 70 -7.78 -8.19 -2.99
CA SER A 70 -8.47 -7.09 -2.33
C SER A 70 -7.76 -6.72 -1.04
N ALA A 71 -7.59 -5.42 -0.80
CA ALA A 71 -7.17 -4.87 0.47
C ALA A 71 -8.30 -4.01 1.03
N SER A 72 -8.65 -4.18 2.30
CA SER A 72 -9.75 -3.45 2.92
C SER A 72 -9.51 -3.11 4.38
N VAL A 73 -10.17 -2.07 4.86
CA VAL A 73 -10.18 -1.65 6.26
C VAL A 73 -11.62 -1.59 6.71
N ASP A 74 -11.91 -2.22 7.85
CA ASP A 74 -13.24 -2.24 8.41
C ASP A 74 -13.66 -0.86 8.92
N GLY A 75 -14.95 -0.55 8.79
CA GLY A 75 -15.52 0.76 9.07
C GLY A 75 -15.64 1.12 10.56
N TYR A 76 -15.06 0.32 11.45
CA TYR A 76 -15.13 0.57 12.89
C TYR A 76 -14.40 1.85 13.31
N VAL A 77 -13.42 2.31 12.53
CA VAL A 77 -12.61 3.51 12.80
C VAL A 77 -12.83 4.64 11.77
N GLY A 78 -13.76 4.47 10.82
CA GLY A 78 -14.01 5.39 9.71
C GLY A 78 -14.92 4.77 8.63
N PRO A 79 -15.14 5.41 7.46
CA PRO A 79 -15.80 4.72 6.36
C PRO A 79 -14.95 3.52 5.93
N GLY A 80 -15.56 2.34 5.85
CA GLY A 80 -14.87 1.16 5.33
C GLY A 80 -14.38 1.42 3.91
N GLN A 81 -13.16 0.98 3.62
CA GLN A 81 -12.52 1.16 2.31
C GLN A 81 -12.11 -0.18 1.75
N GLN A 82 -12.26 -0.37 0.45
CA GLN A 82 -11.85 -1.57 -0.26
C GLN A 82 -11.18 -1.19 -1.58
N PHE A 83 -10.04 -1.81 -1.86
CA PHE A 83 -9.24 -1.63 -3.07
C PHE A 83 -8.99 -3.00 -3.68
N VAL A 84 -9.53 -3.21 -4.88
CA VAL A 84 -9.42 -4.48 -5.62
C VAL A 84 -8.50 -4.28 -6.81
N GLU A 85 -7.54 -5.17 -6.96
CA GLU A 85 -6.66 -5.24 -8.12
C GLU A 85 -6.90 -6.54 -8.87
N ASP A 86 -7.13 -6.44 -10.18
CA ASP A 86 -7.16 -7.59 -11.07
C ASP A 86 -5.77 -8.23 -11.15
N VAL A 87 -5.76 -9.56 -11.28
CA VAL A 87 -4.55 -10.38 -11.45
C VAL A 87 -4.66 -11.11 -12.80
N PRO A 88 -4.22 -10.49 -13.92
CA PRO A 88 -4.31 -11.12 -15.24
C PRO A 88 -3.38 -12.33 -15.39
N ASP A 89 -2.31 -12.37 -14.60
CA ASP A 89 -1.32 -13.44 -14.54
C ASP A 89 -0.93 -13.66 -13.07
N GLU A 90 -0.92 -14.91 -12.63
CA GLU A 90 -0.53 -15.32 -11.28
C GLU A 90 0.89 -14.87 -10.90
N SER A 91 1.79 -14.72 -11.88
CA SER A 91 3.14 -14.18 -11.65
C SER A 91 3.11 -12.76 -11.06
N GLN A 92 2.06 -11.99 -11.35
CA GLN A 92 1.88 -10.61 -10.88
C GLN A 92 1.14 -10.53 -9.54
N ARG A 93 0.64 -11.65 -8.99
CA ARG A 93 -0.25 -11.62 -7.81
C ARG A 93 0.39 -10.89 -6.63
N ALA A 94 1.70 -11.07 -6.42
CA ALA A 94 2.42 -10.39 -5.37
C ALA A 94 2.49 -8.86 -5.61
N ASP A 95 2.76 -8.42 -6.85
CA ASP A 95 2.74 -6.98 -7.22
C ASP A 95 1.36 -6.36 -6.99
N ARG A 96 0.30 -7.07 -7.43
CA ARG A 96 -1.09 -6.62 -7.27
C ARG A 96 -1.48 -6.53 -5.80
N MET A 97 -1.03 -7.48 -4.99
CA MET A 97 -1.28 -7.47 -3.55
C MET A 97 -0.62 -6.26 -2.89
N ARG A 98 0.67 -6.01 -3.18
CA ARG A 98 1.40 -4.84 -2.67
C ARG A 98 0.69 -3.55 -3.07
N LEU A 99 0.27 -3.44 -4.33
CA LEU A 99 -0.46 -2.27 -4.82
C LEU A 99 -1.79 -2.06 -4.10
N ALA A 100 -2.57 -3.12 -3.88
CA ALA A 100 -3.84 -3.06 -3.16
C ALA A 100 -3.64 -2.56 -1.72
N ILE A 101 -2.67 -3.16 -1.00
CA ILE A 101 -2.31 -2.78 0.37
C ILE A 101 -1.86 -1.31 0.40
N LEU A 102 -0.98 -0.92 -0.52
CA LEU A 102 -0.39 0.41 -0.55
C LEU A 102 -1.45 1.49 -0.83
N ARG A 103 -2.39 1.24 -1.75
CA ARG A 103 -3.55 2.12 -1.99
C ARG A 103 -4.45 2.21 -0.76
N CYS A 104 -4.70 1.08 -0.10
CA CYS A 104 -5.50 1.04 1.12
C CYS A 104 -4.84 1.78 2.27
N ALA A 105 -3.52 1.64 2.44
CA ALA A 105 -2.75 2.38 3.42
C ALA A 105 -2.78 3.90 3.16
N ALA A 106 -2.56 4.31 1.91
CA ALA A 106 -2.59 5.72 1.53
C ALA A 106 -3.95 6.38 1.79
N ALA A 107 -5.04 5.65 1.59
CA ALA A 107 -6.40 6.17 1.81
C ALA A 107 -6.76 6.36 3.28
N GLN A 108 -5.96 5.82 4.21
CA GLN A 108 -6.05 6.07 5.65
C GLN A 108 -5.20 7.27 6.11
N ALA A 109 -4.44 7.91 5.21
CA ALA A 109 -3.66 9.08 5.56
C ALA A 109 -4.56 10.20 6.15
N PRO A 110 -4.14 10.88 7.23
CA PRO A 110 -4.89 12.00 7.77
C PRO A 110 -5.16 13.05 6.69
N LYS A 111 -6.43 13.37 6.47
CA LYS A 111 -6.82 14.51 5.63
C LYS A 111 -6.35 15.78 6.33
N GLU A 112 -5.67 16.65 5.61
CA GLU A 112 -5.24 17.93 6.18
C GLU A 112 -6.48 18.77 6.51
N GLY A 113 -6.72 19.01 7.81
CA GLY A 113 -7.68 19.98 8.34
C GLY A 113 -9.15 19.58 8.32
N VAL A 114 -9.64 19.08 9.46
CA VAL A 114 -10.85 19.61 10.11
C VAL A 114 -10.39 20.30 11.39
#